data_AF-A0A0K0PRZ0-F1
#
_entry.id   AF-A0A0K0PRZ0-F1
#
_cell.length_a   1.000
_cell.length_b   1.000
_cell.length_c   1.000
_cell.angle_alpha   90.00
_cell.angle_beta   90.00
_cell.angle_gamma   90.00
#
_symmetry.space_group_name_H-M   'P 1'
#
loop_
_entity.id
_entity.type
_entity.pdbx_description
1 polymer ?
#
loop_
_entity_poly.entity_id
_entity_poly.type
_entity_poly.pdbx_seq_one_letter_code
_entity_poly.pdbx_strand_id
1 'polypeptide(L)'
;MPRASKQQARYAVGRCLMLWSSNDVTQQGSRPKTKLCRTHPYGVLMLKVISSLLVYMTASVMAVASPLAHSGEPSGEYPTVNEIPVGEVRLYQIADGVWSHIATQSFDGAVYPSNGLIVRDGDELLLIDTAWGAKNTAALLAEIEKQIGLPVTRAVSTHFHDDRVGGVDVLRAAGVATYASPSTRRLAEAEGNEIPTHSLEGLSSSGDAVRFGPVELFYPGAAHSTDNLVVYVPSANVLYGGCAVHELSSTSAGNVADADLAEWPTSVERIQKHYPEAEVVIPGHGLPGGLDLLQHTANVVKAHKNRSVAE
;
A
#
# COMPACT_ATOMS: atom_id res chain seq x y z
N MET A 1 -11.60 -20.37 39.50
CA MET A 1 -10.30 -20.98 39.87
C MET A 1 -9.22 -20.31 39.04
N PRO A 2 -8.19 -19.66 39.61
CA PRO A 2 -7.22 -18.92 38.81
C PRO A 2 -5.87 -19.64 38.72
N ARG A 3 -5.38 -19.84 37.49
CA ARG A 3 -3.98 -20.11 37.11
C ARG A 3 -3.83 -19.68 35.65
N ALA A 4 -2.76 -19.08 35.17
CA ALA A 4 -1.56 -18.55 35.79
C ALA A 4 -0.88 -17.64 34.74
N SER A 5 -0.30 -16.54 35.20
CA SER A 5 0.69 -15.77 34.44
C SER A 5 1.95 -16.62 34.22
N LYS A 6 2.57 -16.51 33.04
CA LYS A 6 3.92 -16.99 32.80
C LYS A 6 4.78 -15.86 32.27
N GLN A 7 5.62 -15.36 33.16
CA GLN A 7 6.78 -14.55 32.87
C GLN A 7 8.02 -15.47 32.86
N GLN A 8 9.02 -15.09 32.05
CA GLN A 8 10.45 -15.46 32.08
C GLN A 8 10.96 -16.67 31.29
N ALA A 9 11.78 -16.37 30.27
CA ALA A 9 13.12 -16.91 29.97
C ALA A 9 13.60 -16.28 28.64
N ARG A 10 14.85 -15.92 28.32
CA ARG A 10 16.18 -15.91 28.97
C ARG A 10 17.11 -15.09 28.04
N TYR A 11 18.08 -14.40 28.64
CA TYR A 11 19.22 -13.77 27.95
C TYR A 11 20.20 -14.80 27.37
N ALA A 12 20.78 -14.53 26.19
CA ALA A 12 22.15 -14.92 25.83
C ALA A 12 22.71 -13.98 24.74
N VAL A 13 23.74 -13.23 25.11
CA VAL A 13 24.50 -12.31 24.26
C VAL A 13 25.67 -13.09 23.64
N GLY A 14 25.73 -13.18 22.32
CA GLY A 14 26.83 -13.76 21.56
C GLY A 14 27.67 -12.68 20.87
N ARG A 15 28.86 -12.41 21.42
CA ARG A 15 29.92 -11.58 20.82
C ARG A 15 30.37 -12.16 19.47
N CYS A 16 30.45 -11.34 18.43
CA CYS A 16 31.27 -11.63 17.26
C CYS A 16 32.51 -10.72 17.27
N LEU A 17 33.67 -11.37 17.23
CA LEU A 17 35.01 -10.78 17.31
C LEU A 17 35.41 -10.26 15.92
N MET A 18 35.93 -9.03 15.85
CA MET A 18 36.67 -8.54 14.69
C MET A 18 37.92 -9.39 14.46
N LEU A 19 38.20 -9.72 13.19
CA LEU A 19 39.54 -10.03 12.72
C LEU A 19 39.83 -9.22 11.46
N TRP A 20 40.83 -8.35 11.63
CA TRP A 20 41.59 -7.66 10.60
C TRP A 20 42.55 -8.66 9.94
N SER A 21 42.76 -8.57 8.63
CA SER A 21 44.02 -9.01 8.01
C SER A 21 44.27 -8.24 6.72
N SER A 22 45.39 -7.52 6.73
CA SER A 22 46.02 -6.78 5.66
C SER A 22 46.51 -7.69 4.52
N ASN A 23 46.62 -7.14 3.30
CA ASN A 23 47.89 -7.06 2.58
C ASN A 23 47.82 -6.20 1.31
N ASP A 24 48.88 -5.40 1.17
CA ASP A 24 49.32 -4.60 0.03
C ASP A 24 49.52 -5.40 -1.27
N VAL A 25 49.47 -4.71 -2.43
CA VAL A 25 50.67 -4.43 -3.27
C VAL A 25 50.29 -3.64 -4.54
N THR A 26 51.13 -2.64 -4.78
CA THR A 26 51.28 -1.67 -5.88
C THR A 26 51.51 -2.22 -7.30
N GLN A 27 51.13 -1.44 -8.34
CA GLN A 27 51.99 -0.85 -9.42
C GLN A 27 51.09 -0.36 -10.61
N GLN A 28 51.06 0.92 -11.00
CA GLN A 28 51.96 1.76 -11.82
C GLN A 28 52.02 1.46 -13.35
N GLY A 29 51.88 2.51 -14.19
CA GLY A 29 52.29 2.56 -15.61
C GLY A 29 51.16 2.86 -16.62
N SER A 30 50.92 4.11 -17.04
CA SER A 30 51.55 4.85 -18.16
C SER A 30 50.76 4.82 -19.50
N ARG A 31 50.18 5.99 -19.86
CA ARG A 31 49.81 6.47 -21.23
C ARG A 31 51.09 6.83 -22.03
N PRO A 32 51.15 7.00 -23.39
CA PRO A 32 50.24 7.87 -24.18
C PRO A 32 50.06 7.63 -25.72
N LYS A 33 49.11 8.42 -26.31
CA LYS A 33 49.08 9.12 -27.65
C LYS A 33 49.44 8.32 -28.93
N THR A 34 48.80 8.41 -30.11
CA THR A 34 48.17 9.51 -30.90
C THR A 34 47.80 8.91 -32.28
N LYS A 35 46.76 9.42 -32.99
CA LYS A 35 46.91 10.08 -34.31
C LYS A 35 45.56 10.38 -34.97
N LEU A 36 45.51 11.60 -35.51
CA LEU A 36 44.45 12.28 -36.24
C LEU A 36 44.89 12.38 -37.71
N CYS A 37 44.00 12.18 -38.69
CA CYS A 37 44.09 12.66 -40.08
C CYS A 37 42.68 12.61 -40.71
N ARG A 38 42.07 13.74 -41.10
CA ARG A 38 42.06 14.41 -42.44
C ARG A 38 41.30 13.59 -43.50
N THR A 39 40.45 14.07 -44.42
CA THR A 39 39.88 15.37 -44.86
C THR A 39 38.80 15.06 -45.94
N HIS A 40 37.79 15.93 -46.11
CA HIS A 40 36.84 16.03 -47.25
C HIS A 40 37.56 16.32 -48.60
N PRO A 41 36.97 16.17 -49.83
CA PRO A 41 35.78 16.90 -50.36
C PRO A 41 34.86 16.03 -51.28
N TYR A 42 33.65 16.43 -51.70
CA TYR A 42 33.24 17.22 -52.90
C TYR A 42 31.69 17.33 -52.81
N GLY A 43 30.94 18.36 -53.21
CA GLY A 43 31.06 19.24 -54.37
C GLY A 43 29.83 19.06 -55.29
N VAL A 44 28.92 20.03 -55.26
CA VAL A 44 27.57 20.09 -55.88
C VAL A 44 27.60 20.26 -57.41
N LEU A 45 26.65 19.68 -58.16
CA LEU A 45 26.09 20.34 -59.36
C LEU A 45 24.68 19.83 -59.77
N MET A 46 23.85 20.80 -60.17
CA MET A 46 22.43 20.78 -60.55
C MET A 46 22.14 20.22 -61.96
N LEU A 47 20.91 19.71 -62.17
CA LEU A 47 20.10 20.06 -63.35
C LEU A 47 18.59 19.87 -63.11
N LYS A 48 17.80 20.92 -63.42
CA LYS A 48 16.33 21.03 -63.35
C LYS A 48 15.67 20.50 -64.63
N VAL A 49 14.50 19.83 -64.56
CA VAL A 49 13.46 19.87 -65.63
C VAL A 49 12.03 19.59 -65.08
N ILE A 50 11.21 20.64 -65.08
CA ILE A 50 9.78 20.77 -65.52
C ILE A 50 8.63 20.04 -64.77
N SER A 51 7.82 20.88 -64.11
CA SER A 51 6.35 21.04 -64.20
C SER A 51 5.44 19.81 -64.19
N SER A 52 4.61 19.68 -63.15
CA SER A 52 3.15 19.52 -63.28
C SER A 52 2.45 19.82 -61.95
N LEU A 53 1.47 20.71 -62.03
CA LEU A 53 0.43 20.93 -61.03
C LEU A 53 -0.22 19.59 -60.64
N LEU A 54 -0.25 19.27 -59.35
CA LEU A 54 -1.37 18.53 -58.77
C LEU A 54 -1.45 18.91 -57.28
N VAL A 55 -2.38 19.81 -56.97
CA VAL A 55 -2.74 20.14 -55.59
C VAL A 55 -3.59 18.99 -55.07
N TYR A 56 -2.96 18.01 -54.44
CA TYR A 56 -3.66 17.08 -53.56
C TYR A 56 -3.83 17.76 -52.19
N MET A 57 -4.96 18.43 -51.99
CA MET A 57 -5.50 18.69 -50.65
C MET A 57 -5.90 17.34 -50.05
N THR A 58 -4.94 16.63 -49.48
CA THR A 58 -5.26 15.56 -48.53
C THR A 58 -5.51 16.24 -47.20
N ALA A 59 -6.79 16.35 -46.83
CA ALA A 59 -7.16 16.66 -45.46
C ALA A 59 -6.60 15.53 -44.58
N SER A 60 -5.44 15.77 -43.99
CA SER A 60 -4.92 14.95 -42.91
C SER A 60 -5.81 15.22 -41.70
N VAL A 61 -6.88 14.45 -41.57
CA VAL A 61 -7.59 14.31 -40.30
C VAL A 61 -6.60 13.60 -39.39
N MET A 62 -5.82 14.36 -38.63
CA MET A 62 -5.22 13.82 -37.41
C MET A 62 -6.40 13.47 -36.50
N ALA A 63 -6.81 12.21 -36.55
CA ALA A 63 -7.59 11.61 -35.49
C ALA A 63 -6.69 11.67 -34.24
N VAL A 64 -6.86 12.73 -33.45
CA VAL A 64 -6.47 12.73 -32.06
C VAL A 64 -7.36 11.65 -31.44
N ALA A 65 -6.84 10.43 -31.37
CA ALA A 65 -7.44 9.40 -30.56
C ALA A 65 -7.28 9.88 -29.11
N SER A 66 -8.27 10.63 -28.63
CA SER A 66 -8.44 10.79 -27.20
C SER A 66 -8.50 9.37 -26.62
N PRO A 67 -7.64 9.02 -25.64
CA PRO A 67 -7.90 7.81 -24.89
C PRO A 67 -9.26 8.07 -24.24
N LEU A 68 -10.25 7.28 -24.64
CA LEU A 68 -11.50 7.16 -23.90
C LEU A 68 -11.10 6.62 -22.53
N ALA A 69 -10.85 7.52 -21.59
CA ALA A 69 -10.89 7.23 -20.18
C ALA A 69 -12.29 6.69 -19.92
N HIS A 70 -12.43 5.36 -19.93
CA HIS A 70 -13.56 4.72 -19.28
C HIS A 70 -13.29 4.86 -17.78
N SER A 71 -13.63 6.02 -17.23
CA SER A 71 -13.97 6.12 -15.81
C SER A 71 -15.24 5.31 -15.63
N GLY A 72 -15.09 4.00 -15.50
CA GLY A 72 -16.19 3.13 -15.12
C GLY A 72 -16.64 3.56 -13.74
N GLU A 73 -17.81 4.21 -13.66
CA GLU A 73 -18.53 4.37 -12.40
C GLU A 73 -18.57 3.01 -11.68
N PRO A 74 -18.33 2.95 -10.36
CA PRO A 74 -18.39 1.71 -9.61
C PRO A 74 -19.72 0.99 -9.88
N SER A 75 -19.66 -0.20 -10.46
CA SER A 75 -20.88 -0.95 -10.79
C SER A 75 -21.42 -1.62 -9.52
N GLY A 76 -22.25 -0.90 -8.76
CA GLY A 76 -23.01 -1.45 -7.62
C GLY A 76 -22.71 -0.79 -6.27
N GLU A 77 -23.46 -1.21 -5.26
CA GLU A 77 -23.25 -0.81 -3.87
C GLU A 77 -22.01 -1.52 -3.28
N TYR A 78 -21.36 -0.85 -2.33
CA TYR A 78 -20.21 -1.42 -1.63
C TYR A 78 -20.66 -2.63 -0.78
N PRO A 79 -20.04 -3.81 -0.91
CA PRO A 79 -20.46 -5.00 -0.18
C PRO A 79 -20.40 -4.83 1.35
N THR A 80 -21.43 -5.29 2.02
CA THR A 80 -21.56 -5.28 3.48
C THR A 80 -21.28 -6.66 4.08
N VAL A 81 -21.05 -6.70 5.41
CA VAL A 81 -20.74 -7.93 6.15
C VAL A 81 -21.75 -9.06 5.95
N ASN A 82 -23.03 -8.74 5.72
CA ASN A 82 -24.10 -9.72 5.56
C ASN A 82 -24.10 -10.41 4.18
N GLU A 83 -23.37 -9.86 3.21
CA GLU A 83 -23.37 -10.31 1.82
C GLU A 83 -22.16 -11.18 1.47
N ILE A 84 -21.22 -11.32 2.42
CA ILE A 84 -19.95 -12.01 2.23
C ILE A 84 -19.81 -13.11 3.29
N PRO A 85 -20.05 -14.38 2.92
CA PRO A 85 -19.76 -15.51 3.80
C PRO A 85 -18.27 -15.59 4.17
N VAL A 86 -17.97 -15.97 5.42
CA VAL A 86 -16.58 -16.18 5.87
C VAL A 86 -15.89 -17.23 5.00
N GLY A 87 -14.74 -16.88 4.42
CA GLY A 87 -14.04 -17.70 3.43
C GLY A 87 -14.19 -17.22 1.99
N GLU A 88 -15.10 -16.27 1.72
CA GLU A 88 -15.24 -15.61 0.43
C GLU A 88 -14.67 -14.20 0.46
N VAL A 89 -14.36 -13.68 -0.73
CA VAL A 89 -13.85 -12.32 -0.93
C VAL A 89 -14.66 -11.65 -2.04
N ARG A 90 -14.85 -10.34 -1.93
CA ARG A 90 -15.39 -9.48 -3.00
C ARG A 90 -14.36 -8.44 -3.37
N LEU A 91 -14.31 -8.11 -4.66
CA LEU A 91 -13.56 -6.96 -5.17
C LEU A 91 -14.55 -5.87 -5.53
N TYR A 92 -14.25 -4.64 -5.14
CA TYR A 92 -15.05 -3.47 -5.49
C TYR A 92 -14.17 -2.44 -6.16
N GLN A 93 -14.48 -2.08 -7.40
CA GLN A 93 -13.73 -1.10 -8.17
C GLN A 93 -14.05 0.31 -7.67
N ILE A 94 -13.02 1.02 -7.20
CA ILE A 94 -13.13 2.39 -6.68
C ILE A 94 -12.91 3.39 -7.80
N ALA A 95 -11.90 3.15 -8.62
CA ALA A 95 -11.52 3.96 -9.77
C ALA A 95 -10.82 3.08 -10.83
N ASP A 96 -10.43 3.67 -11.95
CA ASP A 96 -9.60 2.95 -12.92
C ASP A 96 -8.28 2.51 -12.27
N GLY A 97 -7.98 1.22 -12.35
CA GLY A 97 -6.78 0.63 -11.74
C GLY A 97 -6.77 0.56 -10.20
N VAL A 98 -7.88 0.85 -9.52
CA VAL A 98 -7.95 0.82 -8.04
C VAL A 98 -9.19 0.06 -7.57
N TRP A 99 -8.97 -0.97 -6.77
CA TRP A 99 -10.02 -1.76 -6.14
C TRP A 99 -9.79 -1.83 -4.63
N SER A 100 -10.88 -1.96 -3.89
CA SER A 100 -10.80 -2.54 -2.54
C SER A 100 -11.11 -4.03 -2.61
N HIS A 101 -10.49 -4.81 -1.73
CA HIS A 101 -10.92 -6.18 -1.46
C HIS A 101 -11.60 -6.23 -0.10
N ILE A 102 -12.70 -6.96 -0.02
CA ILE A 102 -13.54 -7.06 1.17
C ILE A 102 -13.69 -8.54 1.52
N ALA A 103 -13.31 -8.89 2.74
CA ALA A 103 -13.49 -10.22 3.31
C ALA A 103 -14.20 -10.13 4.67
N THR A 104 -14.69 -11.26 5.17
CA THR A 104 -15.26 -11.35 6.51
C THR A 104 -14.55 -12.40 7.35
N GLN A 105 -14.49 -12.16 8.66
CA GLN A 105 -13.91 -13.09 9.62
C GLN A 105 -14.75 -13.16 10.90
N SER A 106 -14.82 -14.35 11.49
CA SER A 106 -15.41 -14.54 12.81
C SER A 106 -14.40 -14.23 13.91
N PHE A 107 -14.74 -13.31 14.79
CA PHE A 107 -13.92 -12.94 15.95
C PHE A 107 -14.84 -12.67 17.14
N ASP A 108 -14.48 -13.21 18.31
CA ASP A 108 -15.23 -13.05 19.58
C ASP A 108 -16.77 -13.22 19.48
N GLY A 109 -17.21 -14.23 18.72
CA GLY A 109 -18.63 -14.56 18.57
C GLY A 109 -19.42 -13.66 17.60
N ALA A 110 -18.77 -12.71 16.92
CA ALA A 110 -19.35 -11.88 15.88
C ALA A 110 -18.59 -12.04 14.55
N VAL A 111 -19.18 -11.53 13.46
CA VAL A 111 -18.56 -11.49 12.13
C VAL A 111 -18.27 -10.03 11.78
N TYR A 112 -17.05 -9.76 11.33
CA TYR A 112 -16.59 -8.42 10.99
C TYR A 112 -16.13 -8.38 9.53
N PRO A 113 -16.45 -7.32 8.76
CA PRO A 113 -15.84 -7.08 7.47
C PRO A 113 -14.42 -6.53 7.66
N SER A 114 -13.52 -6.77 6.72
CA SER A 114 -12.21 -6.12 6.65
C SER A 114 -11.89 -5.76 5.21
N ASN A 115 -11.37 -4.56 5.03
CA ASN A 115 -10.99 -4.01 3.74
C ASN A 115 -9.48 -4.00 3.59
N GLY A 116 -8.99 -4.27 2.38
CA GLY A 116 -7.69 -3.80 1.91
C GLY A 116 -7.79 -3.22 0.51
N LEU A 117 -6.66 -2.98 -0.15
CA LEU A 117 -6.59 -2.25 -1.43
C LEU A 117 -5.79 -3.04 -2.47
N ILE A 118 -6.17 -2.91 -3.74
CA ILE A 118 -5.43 -3.42 -4.90
C ILE A 118 -5.23 -2.25 -5.85
N VAL A 119 -3.98 -2.01 -6.25
CA VAL A 119 -3.62 -0.90 -7.14
C VAL A 119 -2.80 -1.44 -8.30
N ARG A 120 -3.21 -1.10 -9.52
CA ARG A 120 -2.49 -1.46 -10.74
C ARG A 120 -1.16 -0.69 -10.84
N ASP A 121 -0.08 -1.40 -11.14
CA ASP A 121 1.24 -0.84 -11.43
C ASP A 121 1.74 -1.40 -12.77
N GLY A 122 1.39 -0.73 -13.87
CA GLY A 122 1.65 -1.23 -15.22
C GLY A 122 0.88 -2.52 -15.52
N ASP A 123 1.60 -3.62 -15.73
CA ASP A 123 1.05 -4.96 -15.98
C ASP A 123 1.07 -5.86 -14.73
N GLU A 124 1.27 -5.27 -13.56
CA GLU A 124 1.29 -5.94 -12.26
C GLU A 124 0.31 -5.28 -11.28
N LEU A 125 0.10 -5.92 -10.13
CA LEU A 125 -0.70 -5.40 -9.03
C LEU A 125 0.13 -5.26 -7.74
N LEU A 126 -0.09 -4.14 -7.06
CA LEU A 126 0.30 -3.92 -5.67
C LEU A 126 -0.91 -4.21 -4.77
N LEU A 127 -0.74 -5.12 -3.82
CA LEU A 127 -1.72 -5.42 -2.78
C LEU A 127 -1.41 -4.65 -1.48
N ILE A 128 -2.44 -4.10 -0.85
CA ILE A 128 -2.38 -3.50 0.50
C ILE A 128 -3.26 -4.34 1.42
N ASP A 129 -2.65 -4.85 2.47
CA ASP A 129 -3.20 -5.77 3.48
C ASP A 129 -3.70 -7.12 2.94
N THR A 130 -3.64 -8.14 3.79
CA THR A 130 -4.22 -9.47 3.51
C THR A 130 -5.73 -9.47 3.72
N ALA A 131 -6.40 -10.57 3.39
CA ALA A 131 -7.86 -10.71 3.57
C ALA A 131 -8.25 -11.31 4.94
N TRP A 132 -7.44 -11.07 5.98
CA TRP A 132 -7.64 -11.61 7.34
C TRP A 132 -7.63 -13.15 7.43
N GLY A 133 -6.44 -13.71 7.26
CA GLY A 133 -6.15 -15.14 7.44
C GLY A 133 -5.86 -15.87 6.13
N ALA A 134 -5.24 -17.04 6.25
CA ALA A 134 -4.76 -17.83 5.12
C ALA A 134 -5.87 -18.23 4.13
N LYS A 135 -7.02 -18.71 4.62
CA LYS A 135 -8.14 -19.15 3.77
C LYS A 135 -8.69 -17.99 2.92
N ASN A 136 -8.97 -16.86 3.55
CA ASN A 136 -9.49 -15.69 2.86
C ASN A 136 -8.44 -15.13 1.89
N THR A 137 -7.16 -15.12 2.26
CA THR A 137 -6.09 -14.62 1.39
C THR A 137 -5.88 -15.50 0.16
N ALA A 138 -6.05 -16.82 0.28
CA ALA A 138 -6.08 -17.70 -0.88
C ALA A 138 -7.29 -17.42 -1.79
N ALA A 139 -8.47 -17.18 -1.21
CA ALA A 139 -9.67 -16.79 -1.95
C ALA A 139 -9.52 -15.41 -2.63
N LEU A 140 -8.84 -14.46 -1.98
CA LEU A 140 -8.48 -13.16 -2.55
C LEU A 140 -7.65 -13.32 -3.81
N LEU A 141 -6.57 -14.10 -3.76
CA LEU A 141 -5.73 -14.33 -4.95
C LEU A 141 -6.52 -14.98 -6.09
N ALA A 142 -7.42 -15.91 -5.77
CA ALA A 142 -8.29 -16.54 -6.76
C ALA A 142 -9.28 -15.54 -7.41
N GLU A 143 -9.86 -14.62 -6.63
CA GLU A 143 -10.77 -13.59 -7.17
C GLU A 143 -10.00 -12.51 -7.96
N ILE A 144 -8.77 -12.16 -7.56
CA ILE A 144 -7.91 -11.27 -8.34
C ILE A 144 -7.61 -11.87 -9.72
N GLU A 145 -7.18 -13.13 -9.77
CA GLU A 145 -6.92 -13.82 -11.04
C GLU A 145 -8.16 -13.87 -11.92
N LYS A 146 -9.31 -14.22 -11.33
CA LYS A 146 -10.57 -14.38 -12.05
C LYS A 146 -11.14 -13.07 -12.60
N GLN A 147 -11.03 -11.97 -11.87
CA GLN A 147 -11.69 -10.70 -12.21
C GLN A 147 -10.75 -9.66 -12.85
N ILE A 148 -9.47 -9.65 -12.46
CA ILE A 148 -8.47 -8.67 -12.94
C ILE A 148 -7.48 -9.34 -13.90
N GLY A 149 -7.00 -10.55 -13.57
CA GLY A 149 -6.11 -11.34 -14.43
C GLY A 149 -4.69 -10.77 -14.58
N LEU A 150 -4.23 -9.98 -13.60
CA LEU A 150 -2.87 -9.48 -13.50
C LEU A 150 -2.17 -10.05 -12.25
N PRO A 151 -0.85 -10.31 -12.31
CA PRO A 151 -0.12 -10.89 -11.18
C PRO A 151 0.03 -9.87 -10.04
N VAL A 152 -0.26 -10.31 -8.81
CA VAL A 152 0.17 -9.61 -7.60
C VAL A 152 1.65 -9.88 -7.40
N THR A 153 2.50 -8.85 -7.47
CA THR A 153 3.96 -9.02 -7.33
C THR A 153 4.48 -8.53 -6.00
N ARG A 154 3.80 -7.55 -5.39
CA ARG A 154 4.15 -6.97 -4.10
C ARG A 154 2.91 -6.82 -3.23
N ALA A 155 3.11 -6.98 -1.92
CA ALA A 155 2.10 -6.68 -0.92
C ALA A 155 2.69 -5.86 0.23
N VAL A 156 1.91 -4.90 0.77
CA VAL A 156 2.27 -4.11 1.96
C VAL A 156 1.25 -4.36 3.05
N SER A 157 1.69 -4.79 4.24
CA SER A 157 0.84 -4.81 5.44
C SER A 157 0.99 -3.49 6.21
N THR A 158 -0.13 -2.86 6.55
CA THR A 158 -0.18 -1.50 7.11
C THR A 158 0.02 -1.44 8.62
N HIS A 159 -0.28 -2.51 9.35
CA HIS A 159 0.14 -2.73 10.74
C HIS A 159 0.19 -4.22 11.07
N PHE A 160 0.52 -4.56 12.31
CA PHE A 160 0.90 -5.92 12.70
C PHE A 160 -0.25 -6.88 13.03
N HIS A 161 -1.50 -6.40 13.12
CA HIS A 161 -2.64 -7.24 13.48
C HIS A 161 -2.99 -8.25 12.37
N ASP A 162 -3.63 -9.34 12.77
CA ASP A 162 -3.93 -10.51 11.91
C ASP A 162 -4.81 -10.21 10.70
N ASP A 163 -5.64 -9.18 10.79
CA ASP A 163 -6.44 -8.67 9.68
C ASP A 163 -5.61 -8.00 8.58
N ARG A 164 -4.32 -7.76 8.83
CA ARG A 164 -3.36 -7.15 7.89
C ARG A 164 -2.23 -8.07 7.49
N VAL A 165 -1.77 -8.92 8.41
CA VAL A 165 -0.64 -9.84 8.18
C VAL A 165 -1.06 -11.30 8.07
N GLY A 166 -2.22 -11.71 8.61
CA GLY A 166 -2.67 -13.10 8.54
C GLY A 166 -2.94 -13.49 7.08
N GLY A 167 -2.17 -14.44 6.54
CA GLY A 167 -2.15 -14.79 5.12
C GLY A 167 -0.91 -14.31 4.34
N VAL A 168 0.02 -13.59 4.97
CA VAL A 168 1.32 -13.23 4.39
C VAL A 168 2.10 -14.46 3.91
N ASP A 169 2.01 -15.59 4.59
CA ASP A 169 2.66 -16.85 4.20
C ASP A 169 2.03 -17.44 2.93
N VAL A 170 0.71 -17.26 2.73
CA VAL A 170 0.01 -17.62 1.48
C VAL A 170 0.51 -16.75 0.33
N LEU A 171 0.63 -15.44 0.56
CA LEU A 171 1.19 -14.51 -0.43
C LEU A 171 2.63 -14.90 -0.79
N ARG A 172 3.47 -15.18 0.20
CA ARG A 172 4.87 -15.57 -0.01
C ARG A 172 4.97 -16.88 -0.80
N ALA A 173 4.14 -17.87 -0.48
CA ALA A 173 4.09 -19.15 -1.20
C ALA A 173 3.63 -18.99 -2.66
N ALA A 174 2.83 -17.97 -2.96
CA ALA A 174 2.42 -17.60 -4.30
C ALA A 174 3.46 -16.74 -5.06
N GLY A 175 4.61 -16.44 -4.46
CA GLY A 175 5.68 -15.66 -5.08
C GLY A 175 5.56 -14.14 -4.90
N VAL A 176 4.62 -13.67 -4.07
CA VAL A 176 4.46 -12.24 -3.77
C VAL A 176 5.54 -11.78 -2.79
N ALA A 177 6.22 -10.68 -3.11
CA ALA A 177 7.16 -10.04 -2.18
C ALA A 177 6.39 -9.22 -1.13
N THR A 178 6.45 -9.64 0.13
CA THR A 178 5.69 -9.04 1.24
C THR A 178 6.51 -8.02 2.03
N TYR A 179 5.94 -6.83 2.26
CA TYR A 179 6.60 -5.68 2.86
C TYR A 179 5.81 -5.17 4.07
N ALA A 180 6.53 -4.66 5.07
CA ALA A 180 5.97 -3.81 6.12
C ALA A 180 7.07 -2.96 6.77
N SER A 181 6.70 -1.97 7.59
CA SER A 181 7.68 -1.19 8.34
C SER A 181 8.50 -2.08 9.30
N PRO A 182 9.74 -1.70 9.66
CA PRO A 182 10.50 -2.39 10.69
C PRO A 182 9.76 -2.48 12.05
N SER A 183 8.88 -1.53 12.35
CA SER A 183 8.05 -1.55 13.55
C SER A 183 7.00 -2.67 13.47
N THR A 184 6.24 -2.71 12.37
CA THR A 184 5.23 -3.73 12.10
C THR A 184 5.80 -5.13 12.13
N ARG A 185 6.95 -5.36 11.48
CA ARG A 185 7.60 -6.68 11.46
C ARG A 185 7.97 -7.15 12.87
N ARG A 186 8.45 -6.24 13.73
CA ARG A 186 8.83 -6.54 15.12
C ARG A 186 7.61 -6.81 16.00
N LEU A 187 6.55 -6.02 15.85
CA LEU A 187 5.32 -6.20 16.62
C LEU A 187 4.61 -7.50 16.21
N ALA A 188 4.58 -7.83 14.92
CA ALA A 188 4.03 -9.11 14.43
C ALA A 188 4.81 -10.30 15.03
N GLU A 189 6.14 -10.23 15.03
CA GLU A 189 6.98 -11.26 15.67
C GLU A 189 6.69 -11.40 17.17
N ALA A 190 6.50 -10.27 17.88
CA ALA A 190 6.21 -10.27 19.31
C ALA A 190 4.84 -10.86 19.64
N GLU A 191 3.85 -10.63 18.78
CA GLU A 191 2.48 -11.17 18.91
C GLU A 191 2.38 -12.64 18.48
N GLY A 192 3.37 -13.12 17.71
CA GLY A 192 3.34 -14.46 17.11
C GLY A 192 2.54 -14.53 15.80
N ASN A 193 2.29 -13.38 15.18
CA ASN A 193 1.61 -13.28 13.88
C ASN A 193 2.59 -13.55 12.73
N GLU A 194 2.06 -13.70 11.51
CA GLU A 194 2.87 -13.85 10.31
C GLU A 194 3.68 -12.57 10.01
N ILE A 195 4.92 -12.71 9.55
CA ILE A 195 5.85 -11.58 9.40
C ILE A 195 6.14 -11.30 7.92
N PRO A 196 5.83 -10.08 7.42
CA PRO A 196 6.26 -9.63 6.10
C PRO A 196 7.78 -9.70 5.93
N THR A 197 8.21 -10.15 4.75
CA THR A 197 9.60 -10.53 4.49
C THR A 197 10.54 -9.34 4.46
N HIS A 198 10.12 -8.26 3.78
CA HIS A 198 10.93 -7.09 3.48
C HIS A 198 10.57 -5.90 4.39
N SER A 199 11.58 -5.10 4.75
CA SER A 199 11.39 -3.84 5.48
C SER A 199 11.14 -2.67 4.53
N LEU A 200 10.20 -1.80 4.92
CA LEU A 200 10.03 -0.47 4.34
C LEU A 200 10.80 0.56 5.16
N GLU A 201 11.87 1.10 4.58
CA GLU A 201 12.68 2.14 5.21
C GLU A 201 12.06 3.54 5.02
N GLY A 202 12.44 4.50 5.86
CA GLY A 202 12.01 5.89 5.73
C GLY A 202 10.57 6.17 6.20
N LEU A 203 10.00 5.32 7.05
CA LEU A 203 8.66 5.45 7.65
C LEU A 203 8.72 5.31 9.19
N SER A 204 9.68 5.97 9.82
CA SER A 204 9.99 5.75 11.25
C SER A 204 9.56 6.90 12.15
N SER A 205 9.28 8.07 11.57
CA SER A 205 8.90 9.30 12.27
C SER A 205 7.57 9.81 11.75
N SER A 206 6.69 10.28 12.65
CA SER A 206 5.37 10.78 12.27
C SER A 206 5.47 11.91 11.23
N GLY A 207 4.79 11.77 10.10
CA GLY A 207 4.90 12.67 8.95
C GLY A 207 5.83 12.16 7.84
N ASP A 208 6.53 11.05 8.05
CA ASP A 208 7.32 10.43 7.00
C ASP A 208 6.43 9.87 5.88
N ALA A 209 6.83 10.11 4.63
CA ALA A 209 6.18 9.60 3.43
C ALA A 209 7.21 9.00 2.47
N VAL A 210 6.88 7.87 1.87
CA VAL A 210 7.71 7.24 0.83
C VAL A 210 6.85 6.77 -0.33
N ARG A 211 7.34 6.97 -1.54
CA ARG A 211 6.71 6.39 -2.74
C ARG A 211 7.00 4.91 -2.83
N PHE A 212 5.99 4.11 -3.13
CA PHE A 212 6.12 2.68 -3.38
C PHE A 212 5.31 2.28 -4.62
N GLY A 213 5.93 2.34 -5.80
CA GLY A 213 5.24 2.10 -7.08
C GLY A 213 4.14 3.14 -7.36
N PRO A 214 2.86 2.74 -7.47
CA PRO A 214 1.74 3.63 -7.82
C PRO A 214 1.17 4.38 -6.61
N VAL A 215 1.66 4.12 -5.39
CA VAL A 215 1.15 4.72 -4.15
C VAL A 215 2.21 5.50 -3.39
N GLU A 216 1.75 6.36 -2.49
CA GLU A 216 2.53 6.90 -1.38
C GLU A 216 2.13 6.19 -0.08
N LEU A 217 3.12 5.73 0.69
CA LEU A 217 2.94 5.20 2.03
C LEU A 217 3.26 6.31 3.02
N PHE A 218 2.43 6.49 4.04
CA PHE A 218 2.58 7.55 5.03
C PHE A 218 2.44 7.01 6.43
N TYR A 219 3.36 7.41 7.31
CA TYR A 219 3.26 7.14 8.73
C TYR A 219 2.72 8.40 9.44
N PRO A 220 1.43 8.44 9.82
CA PRO A 220 0.83 9.61 10.45
C PRO A 220 1.23 9.79 11.92
N GLY A 221 1.93 8.80 12.51
CA GLY A 221 2.08 8.63 13.94
C GLY A 221 1.17 7.56 14.51
N ALA A 222 1.36 7.24 15.80
CA ALA A 222 0.56 6.25 16.49
C ALA A 222 -0.93 6.62 16.50
N ALA A 223 -1.79 5.63 16.24
CA ALA A 223 -3.23 5.77 16.23
C ALA A 223 -3.90 4.47 16.70
N HIS A 224 -4.50 3.69 15.79
CA HIS A 224 -5.05 2.35 16.10
C HIS A 224 -3.98 1.40 16.63
N SER A 225 -2.78 1.53 16.10
CA SER A 225 -1.57 0.89 16.61
C SER A 225 -0.40 1.89 16.56
N THR A 226 0.73 1.54 17.16
CA THR A 226 1.92 2.42 17.11
C THR A 226 2.60 2.43 15.74
N ASP A 227 2.33 1.45 14.89
CA ASP A 227 3.00 1.19 13.62
C ASP A 227 2.11 1.38 12.37
N ASN A 228 0.86 1.84 12.55
CA ASN A 228 -0.08 1.96 11.44
C ASN A 228 0.42 2.88 10.32
N LEU A 229 0.31 2.40 9.07
CA LEU A 229 0.49 3.20 7.87
C LEU A 229 -0.86 3.50 7.23
N VAL A 230 -0.92 4.62 6.50
CA VAL A 230 -1.98 4.88 5.52
C VAL A 230 -1.36 4.91 4.12
N VAL A 231 -2.21 4.69 3.11
CA VAL A 231 -1.78 4.57 1.72
C VAL A 231 -2.59 5.50 0.84
N TYR A 232 -1.92 6.30 0.03
CA TYR A 232 -2.56 7.23 -0.90
C TYR A 232 -2.26 6.87 -2.36
N VAL A 233 -3.31 6.85 -3.19
CA VAL A 233 -3.22 6.60 -4.63
C VAL A 233 -3.44 7.92 -5.38
N PRO A 234 -2.37 8.66 -5.74
CA PRO A 234 -2.48 10.01 -6.27
C PRO A 234 -3.16 10.09 -7.64
N SER A 235 -3.12 9.01 -8.44
CA SER A 235 -3.78 9.00 -9.76
C SER A 235 -5.30 8.93 -9.67
N ALA A 236 -5.85 8.59 -8.50
CA ALA A 236 -7.28 8.36 -8.30
C ALA A 236 -7.86 9.14 -7.11
N ASN A 237 -7.06 9.98 -6.43
CA ASN A 237 -7.45 10.68 -5.21
C ASN A 237 -8.04 9.75 -4.13
N VAL A 238 -7.55 8.50 -4.04
CA VAL A 238 -8.02 7.49 -3.07
C VAL A 238 -7.07 7.41 -1.90
N LEU A 239 -7.59 7.56 -0.68
CA LEU A 239 -6.89 7.36 0.57
C LEU A 239 -7.39 6.08 1.26
N TYR A 240 -6.51 5.10 1.43
CA TYR A 240 -6.74 3.96 2.29
C TYR A 240 -6.21 4.28 3.70
N GLY A 241 -7.14 4.48 4.63
CA GLY A 241 -6.84 4.87 6.01
C GLY A 241 -6.52 3.71 6.95
N GLY A 242 -6.75 2.46 6.51
CA GLY A 242 -6.60 1.28 7.36
C GLY A 242 -7.42 1.39 8.66
N CYS A 243 -7.01 0.67 9.70
CA CYS A 243 -7.72 0.68 10.98
C CYS A 243 -7.60 1.98 11.76
N ALA A 244 -6.71 2.89 11.35
CA ALA A 244 -6.62 4.24 11.92
C ALA A 244 -7.80 5.14 11.54
N VAL A 245 -8.66 4.70 10.61
CA VAL A 245 -9.87 5.39 10.17
C VAL A 245 -11.09 4.47 10.36
N HIS A 246 -12.14 4.99 10.99
CA HIS A 246 -13.41 4.33 11.19
C HIS A 246 -14.44 4.74 10.13
N GLU A 247 -15.30 3.80 9.74
CA GLU A 247 -16.51 4.11 8.96
C GLU A 247 -17.50 4.99 9.76
N LEU A 248 -18.37 5.72 9.06
CA LEU A 248 -19.36 6.62 9.68
C LEU A 248 -20.32 5.92 10.66
N SER A 249 -20.69 4.67 10.37
CA SER A 249 -21.64 3.93 11.20
C SER A 249 -21.04 3.49 12.54
N SER A 250 -19.70 3.48 12.65
CA SER A 250 -19.01 3.11 13.88
C SER A 250 -19.19 4.18 14.95
N THR A 251 -19.75 3.78 16.10
CA THR A 251 -19.95 4.64 17.28
C THR A 251 -19.06 4.26 18.46
N SER A 252 -18.21 3.24 18.28
CA SER A 252 -17.24 2.73 19.25
C SER A 252 -15.84 2.79 18.67
N ALA A 253 -14.82 2.94 19.52
CA ALA A 253 -13.42 2.94 19.11
C ALA A 253 -12.90 1.55 18.69
N GLY A 254 -13.73 0.50 18.81
CA GLY A 254 -13.36 -0.86 18.42
C GLY A 254 -12.31 -1.48 19.35
N ASN A 255 -11.38 -2.25 18.77
CA ASN A 255 -10.24 -2.79 19.51
C ASN A 255 -9.18 -1.69 19.71
N VAL A 256 -9.02 -1.25 20.94
CA VAL A 256 -8.06 -0.21 21.34
C VAL A 256 -6.91 -0.74 22.20
N ALA A 257 -6.72 -2.06 22.26
CA ALA A 257 -5.73 -2.69 23.14
C ALA A 257 -4.29 -2.19 22.87
N ASP A 258 -3.97 -1.92 21.61
CA ASP A 258 -2.66 -1.47 21.14
C ASP A 258 -2.65 -0.01 20.66
N ALA A 259 -3.76 0.71 20.88
CA ALA A 259 -3.95 2.06 20.39
C ALA A 259 -3.27 3.12 21.27
N ASP A 260 -2.76 4.18 20.63
CA ASP A 260 -2.42 5.41 21.33
C ASP A 260 -3.59 6.40 21.26
N LEU A 261 -4.52 6.26 22.20
CA LEU A 261 -5.72 7.12 22.27
C LEU A 261 -5.41 8.61 22.48
N ALA A 262 -4.20 8.95 22.96
CA ALA A 262 -3.81 10.33 23.16
C ALA A 262 -3.32 10.96 21.85
N GLU A 263 -2.53 10.23 21.07
CA GLU A 263 -1.94 10.70 19.82
C GLU A 263 -2.87 10.53 18.60
N TRP A 264 -3.79 9.56 18.62
CA TRP A 264 -4.64 9.21 17.47
C TRP A 264 -5.32 10.42 16.82
N PRO A 265 -5.99 11.35 17.54
CA PRO A 265 -6.60 12.51 16.89
C PRO A 265 -5.57 13.39 16.15
N THR A 266 -4.37 13.56 16.70
CA THR A 266 -3.31 14.34 16.05
C THR A 266 -2.74 13.60 14.84
N SER A 267 -2.60 12.27 14.90
CA SER A 267 -2.24 11.46 13.73
C SER A 267 -3.25 11.59 12.61
N VAL A 268 -4.55 11.57 12.90
CA VAL A 268 -5.61 11.79 11.91
C VAL A 268 -5.58 13.21 11.33
N GLU A 269 -5.28 14.22 12.13
CA GLU A 269 -5.06 15.59 11.65
C GLU A 269 -3.85 15.68 10.69
N ARG A 270 -2.78 14.90 10.91
CA ARG A 270 -1.65 14.82 9.96
C ARG A 270 -2.07 14.21 8.63
N ILE A 271 -2.90 13.17 8.63
CA ILE A 271 -3.48 12.58 7.40
C ILE A 271 -4.28 13.65 6.65
N GLN A 272 -5.22 14.31 7.34
CA GLN A 272 -6.08 15.33 6.74
C GLN A 272 -5.29 16.49 6.12
N LYS A 273 -4.21 16.91 6.78
CA LYS A 273 -3.34 17.99 6.30
C LYS A 273 -2.48 17.58 5.11
N HIS A 274 -2.03 16.33 5.07
CA HIS A 274 -1.14 15.83 4.03
C HIS A 274 -1.88 15.42 2.75
N TYR A 275 -3.13 14.94 2.88
CA TYR A 275 -3.99 14.53 1.76
C TYR A 275 -5.34 15.28 1.69
N PRO A 276 -5.35 16.63 1.65
CA PRO A 276 -6.58 17.42 1.63
C PRO A 276 -7.42 17.24 0.35
N GLU A 277 -6.83 16.70 -0.72
CA GLU A 277 -7.46 16.44 -2.01
C GLU A 277 -8.04 15.04 -2.16
N ALA A 278 -7.97 14.18 -1.13
CA ALA A 278 -8.57 12.85 -1.20
C ALA A 278 -10.08 12.94 -1.41
N GLU A 279 -10.59 12.23 -2.41
CA GLU A 279 -12.01 12.19 -2.78
C GLU A 279 -12.72 10.98 -2.15
N VAL A 280 -12.02 9.83 -2.10
CA VAL A 280 -12.52 8.59 -1.49
C VAL A 280 -11.59 8.18 -0.36
N VAL A 281 -12.16 7.93 0.82
CA VAL A 281 -11.46 7.41 1.99
C VAL A 281 -12.00 6.03 2.34
N ILE A 282 -11.12 5.03 2.39
CA ILE A 282 -11.46 3.63 2.67
C ILE A 282 -10.96 3.30 4.09
N PRO A 283 -11.85 3.00 5.05
CA PRO A 283 -11.46 2.55 6.38
C PRO A 283 -11.00 1.09 6.33
N GLY A 284 -10.31 0.64 7.38
CA GLY A 284 -9.88 -0.76 7.53
C GLY A 284 -11.05 -1.74 7.67
N HIS A 285 -12.21 -1.25 8.12
CA HIS A 285 -13.44 -2.01 8.28
C HIS A 285 -14.64 -1.15 7.90
N GLY A 286 -15.57 -1.71 7.12
CA GLY A 286 -16.86 -1.10 6.83
C GLY A 286 -16.87 -0.23 5.57
N LEU A 287 -17.81 0.69 5.49
CA LEU A 287 -18.09 1.44 4.26
C LEU A 287 -17.07 2.56 4.00
N PRO A 288 -16.61 2.74 2.74
CA PRO A 288 -15.90 3.95 2.32
C PRO A 288 -16.74 5.21 2.47
N GLY A 289 -16.07 6.36 2.51
CA GLY A 289 -16.67 7.68 2.60
C GLY A 289 -15.74 8.74 2.02
N GLY A 290 -15.88 9.98 2.48
CA GLY A 290 -14.95 11.06 2.16
C GLY A 290 -14.02 11.38 3.31
N LEU A 291 -13.38 12.57 3.24
CA LEU A 291 -12.54 13.11 4.31
C LEU A 291 -13.30 13.30 5.65
N ASP A 292 -14.63 13.31 5.63
CA ASP A 292 -15.46 13.34 6.83
C ASP A 292 -15.22 12.15 7.77
N LEU A 293 -14.77 11.00 7.24
CA LEU A 293 -14.35 9.85 8.04
C LEU A 293 -13.21 10.17 9.02
N LEU A 294 -12.29 11.08 8.65
CA LEU A 294 -11.17 11.47 9.51
C LEU A 294 -11.68 12.22 10.75
N GLN A 295 -12.51 13.25 10.52
CA GLN A 295 -13.09 14.01 11.63
C GLN A 295 -14.03 13.14 12.49
N HIS A 296 -14.79 12.25 11.87
CA HIS A 296 -15.62 11.26 12.57
C HIS A 296 -14.78 10.37 13.49
N THR A 297 -13.69 9.82 12.97
CA THR A 297 -12.77 8.97 13.75
C THR A 297 -12.21 9.70 14.96
N ALA A 298 -11.72 10.94 14.77
CA ALA A 298 -11.22 11.76 15.87
C ALA A 298 -12.29 12.00 16.95
N ASN A 299 -13.57 12.16 16.56
CA ASN A 299 -14.68 12.34 17.50
C ASN A 299 -14.97 11.05 18.29
N VAL A 300 -15.02 9.89 17.62
CA VAL A 300 -15.23 8.59 18.26
C VAL A 300 -14.14 8.29 19.28
N VAL A 301 -12.87 8.50 18.93
CA VAL A 301 -11.73 8.26 19.82
C VAL A 301 -11.74 9.22 21.02
N LYS A 302 -11.99 10.52 20.80
CA LYS A 302 -12.12 11.50 21.89
C LYS A 302 -13.27 11.14 22.84
N ALA A 303 -14.41 10.70 22.32
CA ALA A 303 -15.54 10.27 23.13
C ALA A 303 -15.21 9.01 23.96
N HIS A 304 -14.49 8.04 23.39
CA HIS A 304 -14.03 6.86 24.12
C HIS A 304 -13.06 7.23 25.24
N LYS A 305 -12.03 8.04 24.95
CA LYS A 305 -11.06 8.51 25.95
C LYS A 305 -11.70 9.25 27.12
N ASN A 306 -12.72 10.07 26.86
CA ASN A 306 -13.42 10.79 27.92
C ASN A 306 -14.25 9.86 28.83
N ARG A 307 -14.75 8.73 28.30
CA ARG A 307 -15.43 7.72 29.11
C ARG A 307 -14.45 6.95 30.00
N SER A 308 -13.30 6.54 29.47
CA SER A 308 -12.32 5.76 30.23
C SER A 308 -11.62 6.55 31.34
N VAL A 309 -11.56 7.89 31.26
CA VAL A 309 -11.06 8.75 32.34
C VAL A 309 -12.09 8.99 33.45
N ALA A 310 -13.38 8.78 33.15
CA ALA A 310 -14.48 9.01 34.09
C ALA A 310 -14.80 7.78 34.97
N GLU A 311 -14.29 6.60 34.62
CA GLU A 311 -14.42 5.32 35.34
C GLU A 311 -13.22 5.05 36.27
#